data_AF-A0AAV6Q7Z9-F1
#
_entry.id   AF-A0AAV6Q7Z9-F1
#
_cell.length_a   1.000
_cell.length_b   1.000
_cell.length_c   1.000
_cell.angle_alpha   90.00
_cell.angle_beta   90.00
_cell.angle_gamma   90.00
#
_symmetry.space_group_name_H-M   'P 1'
#
loop_
_entity.id
_entity.type
_entity.pdbx_description
1 polymer ?
#
loop_
_entity_poly.entity_id
_entity_poly.type
_entity_poly.pdbx_seq_one_letter_code
_entity_poly.pdbx_strand_id
1 'polypeptide(L)'
;MFPTGCETTSTLPATHVPLFPQWDTHCPGTPRKSRSRKTRPLRRDPWRQKEDRRVIVLRKKMDLEGYFARIGFIGSYEELDLATLKQIHKQHVMSIPFENLSIHSGERNIIDLEVIYNKIVVSNRGGYCLENNLLFGWVLREMGYNTTTLSSRVFNSALNDFNVRESHLINKIVIDGKSYIADVSFGVSSQILEPLELISGEEQHGPTGIFRLIDEEGVWVLEKTCRKKVVRPEFAESTLIDRKQTKQIYCFDLTPREADYFFEINDILQTDPDSLFTNKSICSLQTPTGFRALIGLTYSEVTFKPEEGVDDVDMRDIAEDEIEKILKEKFNVKLKNKLKPRIGLNGLSISAEEVVEQPDNMNSLEQAEDLKAFERRLTEYVSCLQPATGRWRSK
;
A
#
# COMPACT_ATOMS: atom_id res chain seq x y z
N MET A 1 15.27 20.17 -58.94
CA MET A 1 16.49 20.85 -59.42
C MET A 1 17.38 21.12 -58.22
N PHE A 2 18.43 20.31 -58.07
CA PHE A 2 19.67 20.62 -57.32
C PHE A 2 20.56 21.53 -58.20
N PRO A 3 21.55 22.27 -57.65
CA PRO A 3 22.86 21.68 -57.30
C PRO A 3 23.53 22.28 -56.03
N THR A 4 24.10 21.43 -55.15
CA THR A 4 25.56 21.22 -54.83
C THR A 4 26.30 22.45 -54.28
N GLY A 5 27.15 22.41 -53.24
CA GLY A 5 27.81 21.35 -52.48
C GLY A 5 28.93 22.01 -51.64
N CYS A 6 29.52 21.29 -50.67
CA CYS A 6 30.98 21.10 -50.50
C CYS A 6 31.29 20.51 -49.11
N GLU A 7 31.86 19.30 -49.11
CA GLU A 7 32.52 18.64 -47.99
C GLU A 7 33.91 19.24 -47.78
N THR A 8 34.41 19.27 -46.53
CA THR A 8 35.84 19.03 -46.27
C THR A 8 36.03 18.33 -44.94
N THR A 9 36.66 17.16 -45.03
CA THR A 9 37.33 16.40 -43.98
C THR A 9 38.61 17.13 -43.57
N SER A 10 39.02 17.04 -42.29
CA SER A 10 40.42 17.23 -41.93
C SER A 10 40.85 16.31 -40.78
N THR A 11 42.09 15.88 -40.92
CA THR A 11 42.79 14.76 -40.30
C THR A 11 43.44 15.11 -38.97
N LEU A 12 43.64 14.06 -38.15
CA LEU A 12 44.50 14.01 -36.96
C LEU A 12 45.94 14.50 -37.23
N PRO A 13 46.70 14.78 -36.16
CA PRO A 13 47.77 13.81 -35.85
C PRO A 13 47.94 13.46 -34.36
N ALA A 14 48.53 12.28 -34.16
CA ALA A 14 48.87 11.64 -32.90
C ALA A 14 50.15 12.19 -32.24
N THR A 15 50.30 11.92 -30.94
CA THR A 15 51.51 11.70 -30.10
C THR A 15 51.11 12.05 -28.66
N HIS A 16 51.42 11.34 -27.57
CA HIS A 16 52.60 10.59 -27.14
C HIS A 16 52.20 9.53 -26.09
N VAL A 17 52.83 8.36 -26.16
CA VAL A 17 52.95 7.36 -25.09
C VAL A 17 54.35 7.50 -24.47
N PRO A 18 54.55 7.15 -23.19
CA PRO A 18 55.80 6.51 -22.80
C PRO A 18 55.62 5.16 -22.09
N LEU A 19 56.52 4.24 -22.44
CA LEU A 19 56.71 2.86 -21.97
C LEU A 19 57.60 2.81 -20.71
N PHE A 20 57.27 1.86 -19.82
CA PHE A 20 58.07 0.92 -18.98
C PHE A 20 59.42 1.33 -18.32
N PRO A 21 59.80 0.61 -17.23
CA PRO A 21 60.73 -0.51 -17.44
C PRO A 21 60.38 -1.82 -16.70
N GLN A 22 60.79 -2.92 -17.35
CA GLN A 22 60.82 -4.32 -16.92
C GLN A 22 61.88 -4.60 -15.85
N TRP A 23 61.64 -5.60 -14.99
CA TRP A 23 62.69 -6.43 -14.39
C TRP A 23 62.35 -7.92 -14.56
N ASP A 24 63.24 -8.65 -15.22
CA ASP A 24 63.29 -10.11 -15.34
C ASP A 24 63.85 -10.75 -14.06
N THR A 25 63.48 -12.01 -13.75
CA THR A 25 64.40 -13.17 -13.66
C THR A 25 63.75 -14.45 -13.06
N HIS A 26 63.80 -15.53 -13.86
CA HIS A 26 64.19 -16.92 -13.52
C HIS A 26 63.41 -17.81 -12.49
N CYS A 27 62.88 -18.94 -12.99
CA CYS A 27 62.64 -20.24 -12.30
C CYS A 27 63.98 -20.95 -11.93
N PRO A 28 64.07 -22.15 -11.26
CA PRO A 28 63.06 -23.13 -10.78
C PRO A 28 63.32 -23.74 -9.37
N GLY A 29 62.44 -24.61 -8.84
CA GLY A 29 62.85 -25.59 -7.80
C GLY A 29 61.76 -26.18 -6.88
N THR A 30 61.41 -27.44 -7.09
CA THR A 30 61.10 -28.45 -6.04
C THR A 30 62.12 -29.60 -6.20
N PRO A 31 62.38 -30.54 -5.25
CA PRO A 31 61.56 -30.95 -4.09
C PRO A 31 62.36 -31.29 -2.79
N ARG A 32 61.67 -31.49 -1.65
CA ARG A 32 62.12 -32.49 -0.64
C ARG A 32 60.98 -32.98 0.26
N LYS A 33 60.84 -34.31 0.31
CA LYS A 33 59.97 -35.09 1.19
C LYS A 33 60.42 -34.98 2.65
N SER A 34 59.48 -34.82 3.57
CA SER A 34 59.65 -35.29 4.95
C SER A 34 58.37 -35.95 5.45
N ARG A 35 58.56 -37.02 6.23
CA ARG A 35 57.59 -38.04 6.59
C ARG A 35 56.65 -37.59 7.70
N SER A 36 55.37 -37.91 7.50
CA SER A 36 54.35 -38.39 8.44
C SER A 36 54.47 -38.09 9.95
N ARG A 37 53.47 -37.38 10.47
CA ARG A 37 52.79 -37.78 11.72
C ARG A 37 51.31 -38.00 11.42
N LYS A 38 50.85 -39.24 11.60
CA LYS A 38 49.45 -39.64 11.47
C LYS A 38 48.65 -39.00 12.61
N THR A 39 47.81 -38.01 12.31
CA THR A 39 46.68 -37.64 13.18
C THR A 39 45.44 -38.39 12.71
N ARG A 40 44.84 -39.16 13.61
CA ARG A 40 43.56 -39.88 13.39
C ARG A 40 42.51 -38.91 12.84
N PRO A 41 41.68 -39.29 11.85
CA PRO A 41 40.52 -38.48 11.51
C PRO A 41 39.54 -38.55 12.68
N LEU A 42 39.20 -37.39 13.23
CA LEU A 42 38.00 -37.24 14.06
C LEU A 42 36.81 -37.76 13.25
N ARG A 43 36.11 -38.76 13.80
CA ARG A 43 34.86 -39.27 13.25
C ARG A 43 33.93 -38.09 13.03
N ARG A 44 33.56 -37.82 11.78
CA ARG A 44 32.48 -36.88 11.46
C ARG A 44 31.19 -37.45 12.04
N ASP A 45 30.58 -36.67 12.91
CA ASP A 45 29.32 -37.00 13.55
C ASP A 45 28.20 -37.08 12.49
N PRO A 46 27.56 -38.25 12.27
CA PRO A 46 26.53 -38.42 11.23
C PRO A 46 25.26 -37.59 11.47
N TRP A 47 25.11 -37.02 12.67
CA TRP A 47 23.94 -36.22 13.05
C TRP A 47 23.99 -34.79 12.52
N ARG A 48 25.18 -34.23 12.29
CA ARG A 48 25.36 -32.83 11.82
C ARG A 48 25.04 -32.60 10.35
N GLN A 49 24.80 -33.66 9.56
CA GLN A 49 24.37 -33.55 8.15
C GLN A 49 22.87 -33.77 7.94
N LYS A 50 22.14 -34.25 8.96
CA LYS A 50 20.68 -34.44 8.88
C LYS A 50 19.90 -33.20 9.30
N GLU A 51 20.47 -32.34 10.15
CA GLU A 51 19.88 -31.05 10.51
C GLU A 51 20.05 -29.98 9.42
N ASP A 52 21.20 -29.94 8.74
CA ASP A 52 21.41 -29.02 7.60
C ASP A 52 20.59 -29.37 6.34
N ARG A 53 20.04 -30.60 6.25
CA ARG A 53 19.15 -31.01 5.14
C ARG A 53 17.66 -30.91 5.48
N ARG A 54 17.30 -30.57 6.73
CA ARG A 54 15.91 -30.40 7.18
C ARG A 54 15.53 -28.96 7.49
N VAL A 55 16.48 -28.02 7.43
CA VAL A 55 16.22 -26.57 7.44
C VAL A 55 16.64 -25.93 6.12
N ILE A 56 16.48 -26.68 5.02
CA ILE A 56 16.09 -26.06 3.74
C ILE A 56 14.58 -26.18 3.68
N VAL A 57 13.90 -25.47 4.58
CA VAL A 57 12.58 -24.95 4.19
C VAL A 57 12.92 -24.07 3.00
N LEU A 58 12.50 -24.48 1.81
CA LEU A 58 12.52 -23.62 0.64
C LEU A 58 11.77 -22.35 1.04
N ARG A 59 12.48 -21.33 1.55
CA ARG A 59 12.02 -19.95 1.46
C ARG A 59 11.88 -19.76 -0.04
N LYS A 60 10.65 -19.88 -0.53
CA LYS A 60 10.37 -19.61 -1.92
C LYS A 60 10.72 -18.14 -2.08
N LYS A 61 11.86 -17.88 -2.71
CA LYS A 61 12.35 -16.52 -2.97
C LYS A 61 11.23 -15.82 -3.74
N MET A 62 10.98 -14.55 -3.41
CA MET A 62 10.04 -13.73 -4.17
C MET A 62 10.36 -13.82 -5.66
N ASP A 63 9.33 -14.08 -6.47
CA ASP A 63 9.44 -14.22 -7.91
C ASP A 63 8.17 -13.67 -8.61
N LEU A 64 8.35 -13.19 -9.85
CA LEU A 64 7.28 -12.59 -10.65
C LEU A 64 6.23 -13.63 -11.04
N GLU A 65 6.65 -14.86 -11.31
CA GLU A 65 5.78 -15.97 -11.72
C GLU A 65 4.74 -16.29 -10.64
N GLY A 66 5.14 -16.26 -9.37
CA GLY A 66 4.26 -16.44 -8.22
C GLY A 66 3.28 -15.28 -8.07
N TYR A 67 3.72 -14.04 -8.29
CA TYR A 67 2.82 -12.89 -8.32
C TYR A 67 1.82 -12.98 -9.48
N PHE A 68 2.27 -13.31 -10.69
CA PHE A 68 1.41 -13.48 -11.86
C PHE A 68 0.41 -14.61 -11.68
N ALA A 69 0.83 -15.73 -11.09
CA ALA A 69 -0.08 -16.80 -10.70
C ALA A 69 -1.13 -16.32 -9.68
N ARG A 70 -0.75 -15.47 -8.71
CA ARG A 70 -1.66 -14.91 -7.70
C ARG A 70 -2.74 -14.01 -8.30
N ILE A 71 -2.42 -13.26 -9.36
CA ILE A 71 -3.37 -12.37 -10.04
C ILE A 71 -4.03 -12.99 -11.27
N GLY A 72 -3.65 -14.21 -11.65
CA GLY A 72 -4.16 -14.89 -12.84
C GLY A 72 -3.66 -14.29 -14.17
N PHE A 73 -2.46 -13.71 -14.19
CA PHE A 73 -1.83 -13.21 -15.41
C PHE A 73 -1.15 -14.37 -16.17
N ILE A 74 -1.51 -14.53 -17.46
CA ILE A 74 -0.99 -15.58 -18.37
C ILE A 74 -0.35 -14.94 -19.62
N GLY A 75 -0.20 -13.61 -19.65
CA GLY A 75 0.40 -12.88 -20.77
C GLY A 75 1.92 -12.90 -20.76
N SER A 76 2.51 -12.44 -21.87
CA SER A 76 3.94 -12.05 -21.88
C SER A 76 4.10 -10.73 -21.13
N TYR A 77 5.17 -10.61 -20.36
CA TYR A 77 5.60 -9.37 -19.71
C TYR A 77 6.96 -8.87 -20.24
N GLU A 78 7.40 -9.41 -21.38
CA GLU A 78 8.65 -9.00 -22.04
C GLU A 78 8.54 -7.60 -22.66
N GLU A 79 7.33 -7.21 -23.08
CA GLU A 79 7.03 -5.89 -23.61
C GLU A 79 6.63 -4.93 -22.47
N LEU A 80 7.38 -3.85 -22.31
CA LEU A 80 7.15 -2.83 -21.26
C LEU A 80 6.16 -1.75 -21.72
N ASP A 81 5.06 -2.18 -22.31
CA ASP A 81 4.05 -1.28 -22.90
C ASP A 81 2.89 -0.96 -21.94
N LEU A 82 2.06 -0.01 -22.34
CA LEU A 82 0.89 0.40 -21.55
C LEU A 82 -0.20 -0.69 -21.52
N ALA A 83 -0.31 -1.53 -22.55
CA ALA A 83 -1.33 -2.56 -22.64
C ALA A 83 -1.10 -3.65 -21.57
N THR A 84 0.15 -4.08 -21.43
CA THR A 84 0.61 -5.03 -20.40
C THR A 84 0.39 -4.46 -19.01
N LEU A 85 0.76 -3.19 -18.78
CA LEU A 85 0.54 -2.51 -17.50
C LEU A 85 -0.95 -2.45 -17.14
N LYS A 86 -1.82 -2.06 -18.09
CA LYS A 86 -3.28 -2.03 -17.89
C LYS A 86 -3.83 -3.40 -17.49
N GLN A 87 -3.39 -4.46 -18.18
CA GLN A 87 -3.84 -5.82 -17.90
C GLN A 87 -3.44 -6.27 -16.49
N ILE A 88 -2.17 -6.10 -16.13
CA ILE A 88 -1.64 -6.50 -14.81
C ILE A 88 -2.28 -5.68 -13.69
N HIS A 89 -2.46 -4.37 -13.89
CA HIS A 89 -3.13 -3.49 -12.94
C HIS A 89 -4.57 -3.96 -12.67
N LYS A 90 -5.34 -4.18 -13.74
CA LYS A 90 -6.73 -4.65 -13.66
C LYS A 90 -6.84 -6.00 -12.96
N GLN A 91 -5.94 -6.93 -13.29
CA GLN A 91 -5.92 -8.26 -12.66
C GLN A 91 -5.54 -8.21 -11.19
N HIS A 92 -4.62 -7.32 -10.80
CA HIS A 92 -4.29 -7.10 -9.38
C HIS A 92 -5.54 -6.68 -8.59
N VAL A 93 -6.21 -5.60 -9.01
CA VAL A 93 -7.35 -5.03 -8.26
C VAL A 93 -8.57 -5.98 -8.21
N MET A 94 -8.65 -6.93 -9.14
CA MET A 94 -9.71 -7.96 -9.19
C MET A 94 -9.35 -9.24 -8.43
N SER A 95 -8.08 -9.46 -8.10
CA SER A 95 -7.59 -10.70 -7.48
C SER A 95 -7.13 -10.52 -6.05
N ILE A 96 -6.57 -9.36 -5.70
CA ILE A 96 -5.99 -9.07 -4.40
C ILE A 96 -6.86 -8.02 -3.69
N PRO A 97 -7.47 -8.37 -2.54
CA PRO A 97 -8.31 -7.43 -1.81
C PRO A 97 -7.53 -6.27 -1.19
N PHE A 98 -8.15 -5.09 -1.20
CA PHE A 98 -7.82 -4.02 -0.24
C PHE A 98 -8.43 -4.38 1.11
N GLU A 99 -7.61 -4.62 2.13
CA GLU A 99 -8.05 -5.11 3.44
C GLU A 99 -7.11 -4.71 4.59
N ASN A 100 -7.67 -4.52 5.78
CA ASN A 100 -6.92 -4.24 7.01
C ASN A 100 -7.16 -5.28 8.12
N LEU A 101 -7.54 -6.50 7.75
CA LEU A 101 -8.02 -7.55 8.65
C LEU A 101 -6.95 -8.04 9.63
N SER A 102 -5.66 -7.85 9.30
CA SER A 102 -4.55 -8.13 10.22
C SER A 102 -4.73 -7.40 11.55
N ILE A 103 -5.03 -6.09 11.51
CA ILE A 103 -5.22 -5.23 12.69
C ILE A 103 -6.31 -5.81 13.59
N HIS A 104 -7.43 -6.19 12.97
CA HIS A 104 -8.62 -6.73 13.64
C HIS A 104 -8.49 -8.21 14.03
N SER A 105 -7.37 -8.84 13.68
CA SER A 105 -7.05 -10.23 14.05
C SER A 105 -5.84 -10.31 15.00
N GLY A 106 -5.36 -9.18 15.51
CA GLY A 106 -4.20 -9.10 16.41
C GLY A 106 -2.84 -9.26 15.72
N GLU A 107 -2.79 -9.09 14.39
CA GLU A 107 -1.58 -9.12 13.57
C GLU A 107 -1.16 -7.68 13.20
N ARG A 108 0.13 -7.44 12.99
CA ARG A 108 0.64 -6.17 12.49
C ARG A 108 0.84 -6.21 10.97
N ASN A 109 0.62 -5.08 10.31
CA ASN A 109 1.08 -4.87 8.95
C ASN A 109 2.54 -4.38 9.00
N ILE A 110 3.40 -5.05 8.24
CA ILE A 110 4.85 -4.83 8.26
C ILE A 110 5.26 -4.34 6.87
N ILE A 111 5.93 -3.18 6.82
CA ILE A 111 6.51 -2.64 5.59
C ILE A 111 7.84 -3.33 5.33
N ASP A 112 7.76 -4.60 4.96
CA ASP A 112 8.86 -5.43 4.50
C ASP A 112 8.38 -6.24 3.31
N LEU A 113 9.09 -6.13 2.20
CA LEU A 113 8.64 -6.67 0.92
C LEU A 113 8.53 -8.21 0.93
N GLU A 114 9.43 -8.92 1.63
CA GLU A 114 9.38 -10.38 1.75
C GLU A 114 8.18 -10.81 2.61
N VAL A 115 7.89 -10.08 3.69
CA VAL A 115 6.71 -10.31 4.52
C VAL A 115 5.42 -10.05 3.74
N ILE A 116 5.37 -8.94 2.99
CA ILE A 116 4.23 -8.55 2.16
C ILE A 116 3.97 -9.61 1.09
N TYR A 117 5.00 -10.05 0.36
CA TYR A 117 4.86 -11.08 -0.66
C TYR A 117 4.34 -12.40 -0.07
N ASN A 118 4.90 -12.83 1.07
CA ASN A 118 4.44 -14.06 1.74
C ASN A 118 2.98 -13.96 2.20
N LYS A 119 2.55 -12.78 2.66
CA LYS A 119 1.16 -12.52 3.03
C LYS A 119 0.26 -12.56 1.79
N ILE A 120 0.51 -11.69 0.81
CA ILE A 120 -0.40 -11.46 -0.32
C ILE A 120 -0.35 -12.60 -1.34
N VAL A 121 0.85 -13.00 -1.76
CA VAL A 121 1.07 -13.96 -2.85
C VAL A 121 1.01 -15.40 -2.33
N VAL A 122 1.80 -15.74 -1.31
CA VAL A 122 1.90 -17.13 -0.83
C VAL A 122 0.68 -17.53 0.00
N SER A 123 0.15 -16.63 0.83
CA SER A 123 -0.97 -16.93 1.75
C SER A 123 -2.34 -16.51 1.22
N ASN A 124 -2.45 -16.04 -0.04
CA ASN A 124 -3.68 -15.55 -0.65
C ASN A 124 -4.44 -14.51 0.21
N ARG A 125 -3.71 -13.65 0.91
CA ARG A 125 -4.30 -12.50 1.61
C ARG A 125 -4.38 -11.28 0.69
N GLY A 126 -4.95 -10.21 1.22
CA GLY A 126 -4.78 -8.88 0.68
C GLY A 126 -3.84 -8.05 1.56
N GLY A 127 -3.98 -6.74 1.44
CA GLY A 127 -3.36 -5.75 2.31
C GLY A 127 -4.06 -4.41 2.14
N TYR A 128 -3.67 -3.41 2.91
CA TYR A 128 -4.13 -2.03 2.66
C TYR A 128 -3.21 -1.34 1.62
N CYS A 129 -3.29 -0.02 1.49
CA CYS A 129 -2.60 0.72 0.44
C CYS A 129 -1.07 0.54 0.46
N LEU A 130 -0.44 0.63 1.64
CA LEU A 130 1.02 0.54 1.71
C LEU A 130 1.50 -0.84 1.24
N GLU A 131 0.95 -1.93 1.77
CA GLU A 131 1.37 -3.29 1.38
C GLU A 131 1.16 -3.59 -0.11
N ASN A 132 -0.03 -3.31 -0.66
CA ASN A 132 -0.31 -3.63 -2.06
C ASN A 132 0.49 -2.76 -3.02
N ASN A 133 0.56 -1.44 -2.80
CA ASN A 133 1.25 -0.56 -3.72
C ASN A 133 2.79 -0.68 -3.58
N LEU A 134 3.33 -1.10 -2.42
CA LEU A 134 4.73 -1.51 -2.29
C LEU A 134 5.02 -2.79 -3.09
N LEU A 135 4.15 -3.81 -2.97
CA LEU A 135 4.27 -5.04 -3.76
C LEU A 135 4.18 -4.74 -5.25
N PHE A 136 3.22 -3.92 -5.66
CA PHE A 136 3.04 -3.54 -7.06
C PHE A 136 4.24 -2.74 -7.59
N GLY A 137 4.75 -1.79 -6.81
CA GLY A 137 5.97 -1.04 -7.14
C GLY A 137 7.18 -1.96 -7.33
N TRP A 138 7.31 -3.02 -6.52
CA TRP A 138 8.33 -4.06 -6.75
C TRP A 138 8.10 -4.81 -8.07
N VAL A 139 6.89 -5.27 -8.35
CA VAL A 139 6.56 -5.94 -9.62
C VAL A 139 6.95 -5.08 -10.81
N LEU A 140 6.57 -3.80 -10.81
CA LEU A 140 6.90 -2.88 -11.89
C LEU A 140 8.41 -2.73 -12.11
N ARG A 141 9.18 -2.63 -11.02
CA ARG A 141 10.64 -2.54 -11.08
C ARG A 141 11.30 -3.83 -11.57
N GLU A 142 10.84 -4.99 -11.11
CA GLU A 142 11.36 -6.29 -11.57
C GLU A 142 11.03 -6.57 -13.04
N MET A 143 9.87 -6.10 -13.52
CA MET A 143 9.56 -6.14 -14.96
C MET A 143 10.48 -5.21 -15.76
N GLY A 144 10.94 -4.10 -15.16
CA GLY A 144 11.84 -3.13 -15.81
C GLY A 144 11.19 -1.80 -16.17
N TYR A 145 9.96 -1.53 -15.71
CA TYR A 145 9.33 -0.23 -15.90
C TYR A 145 10.09 0.86 -15.13
N ASN A 146 10.21 2.04 -15.75
CA ASN A 146 10.66 3.24 -15.07
C ASN A 146 9.60 3.70 -14.05
N THR A 147 9.80 3.30 -12.79
CA THR A 147 8.81 3.45 -11.72
C THR A 147 9.34 4.28 -10.58
N THR A 148 8.52 5.20 -10.08
CA THR A 148 8.81 6.03 -8.90
C THR A 148 7.69 5.82 -7.88
N THR A 149 8.04 5.46 -6.65
CA THR A 149 7.08 5.40 -5.55
C THR A 149 6.82 6.82 -5.02
N LEU A 150 5.54 7.16 -4.81
CA LEU A 150 5.08 8.47 -4.36
C LEU A 150 4.21 8.30 -3.11
N SER A 151 4.12 9.36 -2.31
CA SER A 151 3.21 9.47 -1.19
C SER A 151 2.05 10.42 -1.51
N SER A 152 0.91 10.23 -0.84
CA SER A 152 -0.30 11.03 -1.09
C SER A 152 -1.06 11.30 0.20
N ARG A 153 -1.78 12.43 0.24
CA ARG A 153 -2.69 12.82 1.32
C ARG A 153 -4.12 12.51 0.89
N VAL A 154 -4.80 11.67 1.66
CA VAL A 154 -6.19 11.28 1.37
C VAL A 154 -7.15 12.42 1.71
N PHE A 155 -8.14 12.68 0.84
CA PHE A 155 -9.20 13.64 1.11
C PHE A 155 -10.08 13.17 2.26
N ASN A 156 -10.30 14.03 3.25
CA ASN A 156 -11.12 13.77 4.41
C ASN A 156 -12.41 14.57 4.31
N SER A 157 -13.52 13.88 4.06
CA SER A 157 -14.83 14.52 3.92
C SER A 157 -15.33 15.22 5.20
N ALA A 158 -14.88 14.80 6.38
CA ALA A 158 -15.25 15.44 7.64
C ALA A 158 -14.51 16.77 7.84
N LEU A 159 -13.26 16.86 7.38
CA LEU A 159 -12.48 18.11 7.37
C LEU A 159 -12.78 18.98 6.15
N ASN A 160 -13.39 18.40 5.12
CA ASN A 160 -13.52 18.97 3.78
C ASN A 160 -12.18 19.48 3.23
N ASP A 161 -11.11 18.73 3.50
CA ASP A 161 -9.73 19.03 3.12
C ASP A 161 -8.91 17.73 3.07
N PHE A 162 -7.70 17.77 2.52
CA PHE A 162 -6.75 16.67 2.57
C PHE A 162 -6.18 16.50 3.97
N ASN A 163 -5.98 15.25 4.38
CA ASN A 163 -5.28 14.97 5.64
C ASN A 163 -3.89 15.59 5.66
N VAL A 164 -3.41 16.01 6.83
CA VAL A 164 -2.07 16.59 6.98
C VAL A 164 -0.97 15.58 6.64
N ARG A 165 -1.19 14.30 7.02
CA ARG A 165 -0.20 13.23 6.84
C ARG A 165 -0.35 12.57 5.47
N GLU A 166 0.79 12.25 4.86
CA GLU A 166 0.85 11.49 3.61
C GLU A 166 0.68 9.98 3.89
N SER A 167 -0.57 9.56 4.02
CA SER A 167 -0.96 8.22 4.46
C SER A 167 -1.24 7.21 3.35
N HIS A 168 -1.10 7.61 2.10
CA HIS A 168 -1.37 6.74 0.94
C HIS A 168 -0.13 6.64 0.06
N LEU A 169 0.08 5.45 -0.53
CA LEU A 169 1.22 5.17 -1.40
C LEU A 169 0.69 4.88 -2.80
N ILE A 170 1.25 5.52 -3.82
CA ILE A 170 0.97 5.26 -5.24
C ILE A 170 2.28 5.10 -6.01
N ASN A 171 2.21 4.65 -7.26
CA ASN A 171 3.37 4.54 -8.13
C ASN A 171 3.18 5.40 -9.37
N LYS A 172 4.22 6.13 -9.78
CA LYS A 172 4.32 6.80 -11.08
C LYS A 172 5.15 5.93 -12.03
N ILE A 173 4.69 5.79 -13.28
CA ILE A 173 5.37 5.01 -14.32
C ILE A 173 5.61 5.90 -15.53
N VAL A 174 6.76 5.76 -16.19
CA VAL A 174 7.06 6.43 -17.47
C VAL A 174 7.13 5.39 -18.58
N ILE A 175 6.31 5.55 -19.63
CA ILE A 175 6.27 4.70 -20.83
C ILE A 175 6.31 5.62 -22.04
N ASP A 176 7.26 5.43 -22.96
CA ASP A 176 7.41 6.22 -24.19
C ASP A 176 7.38 7.75 -23.95
N GLY A 177 7.99 8.20 -22.86
CA GLY A 177 8.05 9.62 -22.46
C GLY A 177 6.79 10.16 -21.78
N LYS A 178 5.72 9.38 -21.68
CA LYS A 178 4.46 9.74 -20.99
C LYS A 178 4.46 9.23 -19.55
N SER A 179 3.92 10.04 -18.64
CA SER A 179 3.81 9.67 -17.22
C SER A 179 2.41 9.18 -16.89
N TYR A 180 2.33 8.14 -16.08
CA TYR A 180 1.09 7.54 -15.58
C TYR A 180 1.16 7.39 -14.06
N ILE A 181 0.02 7.43 -13.39
CA ILE A 181 -0.12 6.94 -12.01
C ILE A 181 -0.78 5.57 -12.01
N ALA A 182 -0.29 4.68 -11.15
CA ALA A 182 -0.88 3.41 -10.81
C ALA A 182 -1.13 3.36 -9.31
N ASP A 183 -2.32 2.90 -8.95
CA ASP A 183 -2.76 2.68 -7.58
C ASP A 183 -3.68 1.48 -7.59
N VAL A 184 -3.21 0.38 -7.02
CA VAL A 184 -3.94 -0.89 -6.99
C VAL A 184 -4.67 -1.12 -5.66
N SER A 185 -4.76 -0.10 -4.78
CA SER A 185 -5.20 -0.34 -3.41
C SER A 185 -5.77 0.88 -2.66
N PHE A 186 -6.58 1.70 -3.34
CA PHE A 186 -7.47 2.64 -2.66
C PHE A 186 -8.77 1.96 -2.21
N GLY A 187 -9.25 0.99 -3.00
CA GLY A 187 -10.41 0.16 -2.68
C GLY A 187 -11.78 0.79 -2.99
N VAL A 188 -12.82 -0.03 -2.76
CA VAL A 188 -14.24 0.31 -2.91
C VAL A 188 -14.55 1.06 -4.22
N SER A 189 -15.43 2.07 -4.16
CA SER A 189 -15.84 2.86 -5.32
C SER A 189 -14.76 3.78 -5.88
N SER A 190 -13.67 4.07 -5.16
CA SER A 190 -12.66 5.04 -5.61
C SER A 190 -11.45 4.39 -6.30
N GLN A 191 -11.43 3.06 -6.38
CA GLN A 191 -10.38 2.29 -7.04
C GLN A 191 -10.33 2.59 -8.55
N ILE A 192 -9.16 2.99 -9.05
CA ILE A 192 -8.87 3.03 -10.48
C ILE A 192 -8.67 1.60 -10.99
N LEU A 193 -9.17 1.26 -12.19
CA LEU A 193 -8.99 -0.08 -12.75
C LEU A 193 -7.80 -0.18 -13.70
N GLU A 194 -7.35 0.96 -14.22
CA GLU A 194 -6.25 1.10 -15.15
C GLU A 194 -5.39 2.30 -14.71
N PRO A 195 -4.09 2.33 -15.04
CA PRO A 195 -3.26 3.51 -14.81
C PRO A 195 -3.85 4.74 -15.50
N LEU A 196 -3.77 5.88 -14.81
CA LEU A 196 -4.23 7.17 -15.34
C LEU A 196 -3.05 7.96 -15.89
N GLU A 197 -3.18 8.52 -17.10
CA GLU A 197 -2.15 9.40 -17.66
C GLU A 197 -2.10 10.70 -16.85
N LEU A 198 -0.90 11.18 -16.54
CA LEU A 198 -0.67 12.35 -15.72
C LEU A 198 -0.81 13.63 -16.57
N ILE A 199 -2.06 13.91 -17.00
CA ILE A 199 -2.43 15.10 -17.77
C ILE A 199 -3.47 15.90 -16.99
N SER A 200 -3.18 17.17 -16.75
CA SER A 200 -4.05 18.07 -15.98
C SER A 200 -5.32 18.40 -16.75
N GLY A 201 -6.48 18.25 -16.10
CA GLY A 201 -7.79 18.61 -16.62
C GLY A 201 -8.44 17.58 -17.54
N GLU A 202 -7.72 16.53 -17.97
CA GLU A 202 -8.25 15.54 -18.91
C GLU A 202 -9.18 14.51 -18.21
N GLU A 203 -10.37 14.32 -18.78
CA GLU A 203 -11.32 13.31 -18.32
C GLU A 203 -10.92 11.92 -18.83
N GLN A 204 -10.67 11.00 -17.90
CA GLN A 204 -10.30 9.62 -18.17
C GLN A 204 -11.45 8.69 -17.79
N HIS A 205 -12.19 8.27 -18.81
CA HIS A 205 -13.39 7.45 -18.65
C HIS A 205 -13.04 5.98 -18.37
N GLY A 206 -13.70 5.40 -17.37
CA GLY A 206 -13.59 3.98 -17.07
C GLY A 206 -14.90 3.37 -16.54
N PRO A 207 -14.94 2.04 -16.37
CA PRO A 207 -16.13 1.35 -15.88
C PRO A 207 -16.59 1.84 -14.50
N THR A 208 -15.67 2.31 -13.65
CA THR A 208 -15.99 2.78 -12.28
C THR A 208 -16.49 4.23 -12.24
N GLY A 209 -16.33 5.01 -13.32
CA GLY A 209 -16.66 6.44 -13.37
C GLY A 209 -15.66 7.22 -14.22
N ILE A 210 -15.66 8.53 -14.07
CA ILE A 210 -14.73 9.43 -14.74
C ILE A 210 -13.69 9.90 -13.72
N PHE A 211 -12.42 9.70 -14.02
CA PHE A 211 -11.32 10.26 -13.23
C PHE A 211 -10.75 11.48 -13.92
N ARG A 212 -10.22 12.40 -13.12
CA ARG A 212 -9.50 13.57 -13.62
C ARG A 212 -8.38 13.91 -12.67
N LEU A 213 -7.22 14.21 -13.23
CA LEU A 213 -6.07 14.73 -12.48
C LEU A 213 -6.00 16.23 -12.69
N ILE A 214 -5.85 17.00 -11.62
CA ILE A 214 -5.72 18.47 -11.68
C ILE A 214 -4.37 18.83 -11.08
N ASP A 215 -3.55 19.55 -11.84
CA ASP A 215 -2.29 20.12 -11.36
C ASP A 215 -2.53 21.54 -10.82
N GLU A 216 -2.27 21.73 -9.54
CA GLU A 216 -2.27 23.01 -8.85
C GLU A 216 -0.86 23.31 -8.35
N GLU A 217 -0.08 24.01 -9.18
CA GLU A 217 1.29 24.46 -8.86
C GLU A 217 2.24 23.32 -8.43
N GLY A 218 2.14 22.16 -9.09
CA GLY A 218 2.98 20.99 -8.82
C GLY A 218 2.39 20.01 -7.80
N VAL A 219 1.24 20.33 -7.20
CA VAL A 219 0.43 19.40 -6.43
C VAL A 219 -0.70 18.86 -7.30
N TRP A 220 -0.70 17.55 -7.50
CA TRP A 220 -1.72 16.87 -8.27
C TRP A 220 -2.86 16.40 -7.38
N VAL A 221 -4.09 16.63 -7.83
CA VAL A 221 -5.32 16.17 -7.17
C VAL A 221 -6.02 15.17 -8.06
N LEU A 222 -6.31 13.98 -7.53
CA LEU A 222 -7.18 13.01 -8.20
C LEU A 222 -8.63 13.26 -7.81
N GLU A 223 -9.47 13.52 -8.80
CA GLU A 223 -10.92 13.59 -8.67
C GLU A 223 -11.60 12.40 -9.33
N LYS A 224 -12.80 12.09 -8.84
CA LYS A 224 -13.71 11.13 -9.46
C LYS A 224 -15.12 11.67 -9.52
N THR A 225 -15.71 11.61 -10.71
CA THR A 225 -17.15 11.75 -10.93
C THR A 225 -17.79 10.37 -10.97
N CYS A 226 -18.67 10.10 -10.00
CA CYS A 226 -19.42 8.87 -9.81
C CYS A 226 -20.79 8.93 -10.49
N ARG A 227 -21.34 7.76 -10.80
CA ARG A 227 -22.75 7.61 -11.18
C ARG A 227 -23.65 7.72 -9.95
N LYS A 228 -24.95 7.92 -10.19
CA LYS A 228 -25.95 7.93 -9.12
C LYS A 228 -26.06 6.53 -8.52
N LYS A 229 -26.11 6.43 -7.20
CA LYS A 229 -26.28 5.15 -6.51
C LYS A 229 -27.75 4.83 -6.32
N VAL A 230 -28.15 3.62 -6.66
CA VAL A 230 -29.47 3.05 -6.36
C VAL A 230 -29.27 2.10 -5.18
N VAL A 231 -29.98 2.36 -4.08
CA VAL A 231 -29.82 1.65 -2.82
C VAL A 231 -31.21 1.25 -2.33
N ARG A 232 -31.32 0.08 -1.69
CA ARG A 232 -32.56 -0.35 -1.03
C ARG A 232 -32.98 0.67 0.04
N PRO A 233 -34.30 0.91 0.26
CA PRO A 233 -34.78 1.90 1.24
C PRO A 233 -34.23 1.71 2.65
N GLU A 234 -34.01 0.47 3.08
CA GLU A 234 -33.47 0.12 4.40
C GLU A 234 -32.04 0.66 4.64
N PHE A 235 -31.27 0.91 3.58
CA PHE A 235 -29.91 1.49 3.64
C PHE A 235 -29.86 2.92 3.09
N ALA A 236 -31.01 3.57 2.92
CA ALA A 236 -31.11 4.92 2.36
C ALA A 236 -30.34 5.97 3.17
N GLU A 237 -30.12 5.76 4.46
CA GLU A 237 -29.36 6.65 5.36
C GLU A 237 -27.98 6.08 5.76
N SER A 238 -27.53 4.99 5.12
CA SER A 238 -26.24 4.39 5.45
C SER A 238 -25.08 5.35 5.19
N THR A 239 -24.18 5.46 6.18
CA THR A 239 -22.94 6.25 6.12
C THR A 239 -21.87 5.60 5.23
N LEU A 240 -22.07 4.35 4.80
CA LEU A 240 -21.21 3.66 3.83
C LEU A 240 -21.49 4.12 2.38
N ILE A 241 -22.61 4.81 2.15
CA ILE A 241 -23.00 5.31 0.84
C ILE A 241 -22.57 6.77 0.71
N ASP A 242 -21.46 6.99 0.00
CA ASP A 242 -21.09 8.33 -0.44
C ASP A 242 -22.00 8.81 -1.58
N ARG A 243 -22.76 9.88 -1.38
CA ARG A 243 -23.71 10.42 -2.37
C ARG A 243 -23.16 11.60 -3.15
N LYS A 244 -21.93 12.03 -2.87
CA LYS A 244 -21.29 13.12 -3.61
C LYS A 244 -21.02 12.65 -5.04
N GLN A 245 -21.55 13.39 -6.02
CA GLN A 245 -21.39 13.03 -7.42
C GLN A 245 -19.92 13.15 -7.85
N THR A 246 -19.28 14.28 -7.59
CA THR A 246 -17.85 14.49 -7.86
C THR A 246 -17.10 14.69 -6.55
N LYS A 247 -16.00 13.97 -6.36
CA LYS A 247 -15.21 14.01 -5.13
C LYS A 247 -13.72 13.99 -5.41
N GLN A 248 -12.97 14.66 -4.54
CA GLN A 248 -11.52 14.52 -4.45
C GLN A 248 -11.21 13.21 -3.71
N ILE A 249 -10.17 12.52 -4.15
CA ILE A 249 -9.74 11.22 -3.60
C ILE A 249 -8.48 11.42 -2.77
N TYR A 250 -7.40 11.90 -3.39
CA TYR A 250 -6.14 12.20 -2.74
C TYR A 250 -5.36 13.25 -3.54
N CYS A 251 -4.39 13.90 -2.90
CA CYS A 251 -3.41 14.76 -3.56
C CYS A 251 -1.98 14.28 -3.32
N PHE A 252 -1.06 14.61 -4.24
CA PHE A 252 0.33 14.17 -4.20
C PHE A 252 1.23 15.14 -4.97
N ASP A 253 2.51 15.18 -4.63
CA ASP A 253 3.55 15.76 -5.46
C ASP A 253 4.35 14.65 -6.17
N LEU A 254 5.34 15.03 -6.96
CA LEU A 254 6.18 14.07 -7.70
C LEU A 254 7.48 13.71 -6.96
N THR A 255 7.54 13.96 -5.64
CA THR A 255 8.73 13.67 -4.82
C THR A 255 8.89 12.15 -4.66
N PRO A 256 10.03 11.58 -5.09
CA PRO A 256 10.30 10.15 -4.90
C PRO A 256 10.35 9.78 -3.41
N ARG A 257 9.74 8.64 -3.08
CA ARG A 257 9.75 8.06 -1.73
C ARG A 257 10.32 6.65 -1.74
N GLU A 258 11.07 6.34 -0.70
CA GLU A 258 11.54 4.99 -0.40
C GLU A 258 10.58 4.30 0.59
N ALA A 259 10.74 2.98 0.77
CA ALA A 259 9.85 2.20 1.63
C ALA A 259 9.86 2.65 3.11
N ASP A 260 11.02 3.10 3.59
CA ASP A 260 11.23 3.55 4.98
C ASP A 260 10.46 4.84 5.32
N TYR A 261 10.19 5.68 4.31
CA TYR A 261 9.32 6.85 4.43
C TYR A 261 7.96 6.51 5.05
N PHE A 262 7.47 5.29 4.78
CA PHE A 262 6.15 4.86 5.21
C PHE A 262 6.14 4.13 6.57
N PHE A 263 7.28 3.99 7.27
CA PHE A 263 7.34 3.24 8.52
C PHE A 263 6.55 3.90 9.66
N GLU A 264 6.72 5.21 9.85
CA GLU A 264 6.00 5.95 10.89
C GLU A 264 4.51 5.99 10.59
N ILE A 265 4.13 6.31 9.35
CA ILE A 265 2.72 6.39 8.98
C ILE A 265 2.03 5.02 9.01
N ASN A 266 2.74 3.92 8.70
CA ASN A 266 2.22 2.57 8.93
C ASN A 266 1.84 2.35 10.40
N ASP A 267 2.74 2.69 11.33
CA ASP A 267 2.47 2.51 12.76
C ASP A 267 1.25 3.33 13.19
N ILE A 268 1.21 4.62 12.83
CA ILE A 268 0.07 5.50 13.09
C ILE A 268 -1.23 4.91 12.54
N LEU A 269 -1.25 4.47 11.28
CA LEU A 269 -2.47 3.95 10.65
C LEU A 269 -3.00 2.69 11.35
N GLN A 270 -2.15 1.89 12.00
CA GLN A 270 -2.57 0.65 12.65
C GLN A 270 -2.72 0.74 14.18
N THR A 271 -2.29 1.84 14.82
CA THR A 271 -2.39 2.00 16.28
C THR A 271 -3.15 3.24 16.74
N ASP A 272 -3.21 4.29 15.93
CA ASP A 272 -3.89 5.55 16.30
C ASP A 272 -5.40 5.30 16.44
N PRO A 273 -6.03 5.63 17.59
CA PRO A 273 -7.46 5.46 17.80
C PRO A 273 -8.32 6.31 16.85
N ASP A 274 -7.77 7.36 16.24
CA ASP A 274 -8.49 8.19 15.25
C ASP A 274 -8.32 7.67 13.81
N SER A 275 -7.49 6.65 13.60
CA SER A 275 -7.31 6.03 12.28
C SER A 275 -8.59 5.34 11.81
N LEU A 276 -8.93 5.51 10.53
CA LEU A 276 -10.00 4.73 9.89
C LEU A 276 -9.75 3.22 10.06
N PHE A 277 -8.50 2.79 10.00
CA PHE A 277 -8.14 1.38 9.97
C PHE A 277 -8.18 0.70 11.34
N THR A 278 -8.10 1.44 12.44
CA THR A 278 -8.34 0.92 13.79
C THR A 278 -9.83 0.89 14.11
N ASN A 279 -10.59 1.84 13.53
CA ASN A 279 -12.03 2.00 13.78
C ASN A 279 -12.94 1.14 12.89
N LYS A 280 -12.50 0.71 11.71
CA LYS A 280 -13.29 -0.11 10.78
C LYS A 280 -12.49 -1.30 10.27
N SER A 281 -13.07 -2.50 10.34
CA SER A 281 -12.55 -3.66 9.62
C SER A 281 -13.10 -3.62 8.20
N ILE A 282 -12.22 -3.60 7.20
CA ILE A 282 -12.54 -3.38 5.78
C ILE A 282 -11.89 -4.50 4.97
N CYS A 283 -12.64 -5.06 4.03
CA CYS A 283 -12.14 -5.88 2.94
C CYS A 283 -12.94 -5.53 1.68
N SER A 284 -12.28 -5.12 0.61
CA SER A 284 -12.93 -4.79 -0.66
C SER A 284 -12.17 -5.39 -1.83
N LEU A 285 -12.90 -5.81 -2.86
CA LEU A 285 -12.33 -6.45 -4.04
C LEU A 285 -13.12 -6.02 -5.28
N GLN A 286 -12.43 -5.59 -6.33
CA GLN A 286 -13.08 -5.24 -7.59
C GLN A 286 -13.57 -6.51 -8.29
N THR A 287 -14.64 -6.37 -9.08
CA THR A 287 -15.18 -7.43 -9.93
C THR A 287 -15.24 -6.92 -11.37
N PRO A 288 -15.45 -7.80 -12.37
CA PRO A 288 -15.57 -7.37 -13.77
C PRO A 288 -16.65 -6.31 -14.02
N THR A 289 -17.68 -6.26 -13.18
CA THR A 289 -18.86 -5.41 -13.34
C THR A 289 -19.09 -4.48 -12.15
N GLY A 290 -18.13 -4.34 -11.23
CA GLY A 290 -18.44 -3.76 -9.93
C GLY A 290 -17.33 -3.88 -8.90
N PHE A 291 -17.75 -3.89 -7.63
CA PHE A 291 -16.91 -4.31 -6.52
C PHE A 291 -17.76 -4.91 -5.40
N ARG A 292 -17.11 -5.61 -4.48
CA ARG A 292 -17.72 -6.12 -3.25
C ARG A 292 -16.94 -5.60 -2.05
N ALA A 293 -17.63 -5.40 -0.93
CA ALA A 293 -17.00 -4.98 0.31
C ALA A 293 -17.63 -5.66 1.53
N LEU A 294 -16.80 -5.97 2.51
CA LEU A 294 -17.19 -6.31 3.87
C LEU A 294 -16.61 -5.25 4.79
N ILE A 295 -17.49 -4.45 5.40
CA ILE A 295 -17.11 -3.37 6.33
C ILE A 295 -17.82 -3.62 7.66
N GLY A 296 -17.06 -3.96 8.69
CA GLY A 296 -17.62 -4.43 9.96
C GLY A 296 -18.50 -5.66 9.75
N LEU A 297 -19.81 -5.52 10.00
CA LEU A 297 -20.83 -6.55 9.79
C LEU A 297 -21.75 -6.26 8.61
N THR A 298 -21.36 -5.36 7.70
CA THR A 298 -22.15 -5.05 6.51
C THR A 298 -21.44 -5.57 5.27
N TYR A 299 -22.10 -6.47 4.55
CA TYR A 299 -21.65 -6.97 3.26
C TYR A 299 -22.36 -6.20 2.13
N SER A 300 -21.61 -5.82 1.11
CA SER A 300 -22.13 -5.14 -0.08
C SER A 300 -21.56 -5.70 -1.37
N GLU A 301 -22.40 -5.74 -2.40
CA GLU A 301 -22.01 -5.90 -3.80
C GLU A 301 -22.55 -4.71 -4.59
N VAL A 302 -21.66 -3.98 -5.25
CA VAL A 302 -22.00 -2.84 -6.11
C VAL A 302 -21.80 -3.24 -7.55
N THR A 303 -22.84 -3.08 -8.37
CA THR A 303 -22.81 -3.34 -9.81
C THR A 303 -22.86 -2.03 -10.58
N PHE A 304 -21.85 -1.80 -11.43
CA PHE A 304 -21.79 -0.66 -12.32
C PHE A 304 -22.73 -0.88 -13.52
N LYS A 305 -23.68 0.05 -13.73
CA LYS A 305 -24.60 0.05 -14.88
C LYS A 305 -24.40 1.32 -15.70
N PRO A 306 -23.29 1.43 -16.46
CA PRO A 306 -22.96 2.65 -17.19
C PRO A 306 -24.04 3.07 -18.18
N GLU A 307 -24.68 2.11 -18.87
CA GLU A 307 -25.77 2.36 -19.82
C GLU A 307 -27.02 2.98 -19.16
N GLU A 308 -27.25 2.69 -17.87
CA GLU A 308 -28.36 3.23 -17.09
C GLU A 308 -27.95 4.51 -16.32
N GLY A 309 -26.67 4.89 -16.35
CA GLY A 309 -26.15 6.02 -15.60
C GLY A 309 -26.17 5.83 -14.07
N VAL A 310 -26.27 4.59 -13.59
CA VAL A 310 -26.38 4.26 -12.15
C VAL A 310 -25.38 3.20 -11.70
N ASP A 311 -25.11 3.18 -10.40
CA ASP A 311 -24.46 2.07 -9.70
C ASP A 311 -25.50 1.45 -8.76
N ASP A 312 -25.80 0.17 -8.94
CA ASP A 312 -26.76 -0.59 -8.14
C ASP A 312 -26.05 -1.18 -6.92
N VAL A 313 -26.54 -0.88 -5.72
CA VAL A 313 -25.90 -1.25 -4.46
C VAL A 313 -26.77 -2.24 -3.71
N ASP A 314 -26.36 -3.51 -3.73
CA ASP A 314 -26.95 -4.56 -2.90
C ASP A 314 -26.17 -4.66 -1.59
N MET A 315 -26.88 -4.53 -0.47
CA MET A 315 -26.31 -4.45 0.86
C MET A 315 -27.12 -5.27 1.84
N ARG A 316 -26.45 -5.85 2.82
CA ARG A 316 -27.08 -6.51 3.96
C ARG A 316 -26.15 -6.52 5.16
N ASP A 317 -26.74 -6.49 6.35
CA ASP A 317 -26.02 -6.86 7.56
C ASP A 317 -25.89 -8.38 7.66
N ILE A 318 -24.81 -8.84 8.29
CA ILE A 318 -24.46 -10.25 8.42
C ILE A 318 -24.23 -10.59 9.89
N ALA A 319 -24.43 -11.86 10.25
CA ALA A 319 -24.01 -12.35 11.57
C ALA A 319 -22.48 -12.57 11.63
N GLU A 320 -21.89 -12.51 12.83
CA GLU A 320 -20.44 -12.70 13.02
C GLU A 320 -19.93 -14.06 12.52
N ASP A 321 -20.75 -15.10 12.62
CA ASP A 321 -20.42 -16.47 12.18
C ASP A 321 -20.44 -16.62 10.65
N GLU A 322 -21.05 -15.69 9.91
CA GLU A 322 -21.01 -15.65 8.44
C GLU A 322 -19.68 -15.09 7.89
N ILE A 323 -18.92 -14.33 8.70
CA ILE A 323 -17.73 -13.58 8.25
C ILE A 323 -16.72 -14.48 7.57
N GLU A 324 -16.33 -15.59 8.20
CA GLU A 324 -15.28 -16.47 7.67
C GLU A 324 -15.70 -17.08 6.34
N LYS A 325 -16.98 -17.48 6.23
CA LYS A 325 -17.55 -18.01 4.99
C LYS A 325 -17.52 -16.95 3.88
N ILE A 326 -17.94 -15.72 4.16
CA ILE A 326 -17.94 -14.63 3.20
C ILE A 326 -16.50 -14.28 2.77
N LEU A 327 -15.56 -14.14 3.70
CA LEU A 327 -14.15 -13.88 3.37
C LEU A 327 -13.59 -14.94 2.43
N LYS A 328 -13.88 -16.21 2.70
CA LYS A 328 -13.40 -17.32 1.87
C LYS A 328 -14.08 -17.35 0.50
N GLU A 329 -15.41 -17.33 0.45
CA GLU A 329 -16.18 -17.52 -0.79
C GLU A 329 -16.15 -16.29 -1.70
N LYS A 330 -16.18 -15.10 -1.10
CA LYS A 330 -16.28 -13.83 -1.83
C LYS A 330 -14.93 -13.15 -1.99
N PHE A 331 -13.99 -13.26 -1.05
CA PHE A 331 -12.71 -12.55 -1.16
C PHE A 331 -11.50 -13.48 -1.38
N ASN A 332 -11.71 -14.80 -1.35
CA ASN A 332 -10.64 -15.81 -1.34
C ASN A 332 -9.63 -15.59 -0.19
N VAL A 333 -10.11 -15.04 0.93
CA VAL A 333 -9.31 -14.71 2.11
C VAL A 333 -9.54 -15.76 3.20
N LYS A 334 -8.45 -16.30 3.73
CA LYS A 334 -8.46 -17.13 4.94
C LYS A 334 -7.59 -16.49 6.01
N LEU A 335 -8.17 -16.26 7.19
CA LEU A 335 -7.46 -15.71 8.33
C LEU A 335 -6.85 -16.82 9.19
N LYS A 336 -5.72 -16.53 9.84
CA LYS A 336 -5.08 -17.44 10.81
C LYS A 336 -5.72 -17.32 12.19
N ASN A 337 -6.00 -16.09 12.58
CA ASN A 337 -6.61 -15.74 13.86
C ASN A 337 -8.06 -15.31 13.67
N LYS A 338 -8.87 -15.40 14.74
CA LYS A 338 -10.27 -14.97 14.72
C LYS A 338 -10.35 -13.44 14.51
N LEU A 339 -11.14 -13.01 13.52
CA LEU A 339 -11.42 -11.60 13.29
C LEU A 339 -12.32 -11.04 14.40
N LYS A 340 -12.00 -9.85 14.88
CA LYS A 340 -12.90 -9.04 15.71
C LYS A 340 -13.41 -7.87 14.85
N PRO A 341 -14.60 -7.99 14.23
CA PRO A 341 -15.09 -6.95 13.33
C PRO A 341 -15.28 -5.63 14.07
N ARG A 342 -15.02 -4.52 13.38
CA ARG A 342 -15.26 -3.17 13.89
C ARG A 342 -16.14 -2.42 12.91
N ILE A 343 -17.29 -1.97 13.41
CA ILE A 343 -18.17 -1.02 12.74
C ILE A 343 -17.81 0.33 13.36
N GLY A 344 -17.40 1.31 12.55
CA GLY A 344 -16.90 2.58 13.07
C GLY A 344 -17.89 3.24 14.04
N LEU A 345 -17.36 4.00 15.01
CA LEU A 345 -18.16 4.81 15.92
C LEU A 345 -18.92 5.87 15.13
N ASN A 346 -20.15 5.55 14.71
CA ASN A 346 -21.28 6.43 14.38
C ASN A 346 -22.42 5.55 13.84
N GLY A 347 -22.96 4.68 14.70
CA GLY A 347 -24.05 3.77 14.33
C GLY A 347 -24.57 2.84 15.43
N LEU A 348 -24.02 2.86 16.64
CA LEU A 348 -24.65 2.22 17.80
C LEU A 348 -25.22 3.31 18.69
N SER A 349 -26.54 3.52 18.58
CA SER A 349 -27.32 3.86 19.78
C SER A 349 -27.00 2.78 20.80
N ILE A 350 -26.36 3.18 21.90
CA ILE A 350 -26.20 2.33 23.07
C ILE A 350 -27.63 1.96 23.50
N SER A 351 -28.07 0.75 23.16
CA SER A 351 -29.17 0.13 23.90
C SER A 351 -28.55 -0.30 25.22
N ALA A 352 -28.79 0.52 26.23
CA ALA A 352 -28.51 0.20 27.61
C ALA A 352 -29.45 -0.93 28.02
N GLU A 353 -28.98 -2.17 27.97
CA GLU A 353 -29.63 -3.31 28.64
C GLU A 353 -28.61 -4.43 28.84
N GLU A 354 -27.58 -4.15 29.63
CA GLU A 354 -26.88 -5.13 30.47
C GLU A 354 -25.99 -4.39 31.47
N VAL A 355 -26.64 -3.65 32.39
CA VAL A 355 -26.04 -3.30 33.67
C VAL A 355 -26.98 -3.81 34.75
N VAL A 356 -26.58 -4.93 35.35
CA VAL A 356 -27.16 -5.50 36.56
C VAL A 356 -27.11 -4.44 37.67
N GLU A 357 -28.23 -4.31 38.39
CA GLU A 357 -28.51 -3.37 39.47
C GLU A 357 -27.37 -3.23 40.51
N GLN A 358 -27.11 -2.00 40.96
CA GLN A 358 -27.24 -1.56 42.37
C GLN A 358 -26.87 -0.05 42.57
N PRO A 359 -27.27 0.61 43.69
CA PRO A 359 -28.07 1.83 43.64
C PRO A 359 -27.33 3.15 43.90
N ASP A 360 -27.99 4.22 43.43
CA ASP A 360 -28.03 5.62 43.85
C ASP A 360 -26.89 6.24 44.69
N ASN A 361 -26.46 7.42 44.17
CA ASN A 361 -26.16 8.68 44.87
C ASN A 361 -24.67 9.09 44.99
N MET A 362 -24.19 10.06 44.19
CA MET A 362 -23.43 11.22 44.71
C MET A 362 -23.12 12.35 43.69
N ASN A 363 -23.53 13.55 44.10
CA ASN A 363 -23.17 14.96 43.81
C ASN A 363 -22.22 15.42 42.66
N SER A 364 -22.72 16.43 41.94
CA SER A 364 -22.11 17.24 40.87
C SER A 364 -20.98 18.21 41.27
N LEU A 365 -20.44 18.09 42.49
CA LEU A 365 -19.32 18.93 42.97
C LEU A 365 -17.96 18.28 42.71
N GLU A 366 -17.89 16.95 42.64
CA GLU A 366 -16.65 16.21 42.43
C GLU A 366 -16.13 16.38 40.99
N GLN A 367 -17.04 16.46 40.01
CA GLN A 367 -16.70 16.75 38.61
C GLN A 367 -16.12 18.16 38.39
N ALA A 368 -16.50 19.13 39.21
CA ALA A 368 -15.98 20.51 39.12
C ALA A 368 -14.59 20.66 39.75
N GLU A 369 -14.27 19.84 40.76
CA GLU A 369 -12.92 19.76 41.33
C GLU A 369 -11.95 19.03 40.38
N ASP A 370 -12.42 18.00 39.67
CA ASP A 370 -11.61 17.25 38.70
C ASP A 370 -11.25 18.08 37.45
N LEU A 371 -12.17 18.94 36.97
CA LEU A 371 -11.87 19.87 35.88
C LEU A 371 -10.80 20.90 36.27
N LYS A 372 -10.87 21.44 37.50
CA LYS A 372 -9.86 22.38 38.01
C LYS A 372 -8.52 21.70 38.29
N ALA A 373 -8.53 20.43 38.69
CA ALA A 373 -7.32 19.62 38.85
C ALA A 373 -6.66 19.33 37.49
N PHE A 374 -7.46 19.08 36.46
CA PHE A 374 -7.01 18.90 35.07
C PHE A 374 -6.42 20.19 34.48
N GLU A 375 -7.07 21.34 34.68
CA GLU A 375 -6.55 22.65 34.23
C GLU A 375 -5.24 23.05 34.92
N ARG A 376 -5.08 22.72 36.21
CA ARG A 376 -3.79 22.92 36.92
C ARG A 376 -2.67 22.05 36.36
N ARG A 377 -2.95 20.78 36.04
CA ARG A 377 -1.95 19.86 35.44
C ARG A 377 -1.56 20.27 34.03
N LEU A 378 -2.50 20.78 33.22
CA LEU A 378 -2.20 21.33 31.89
C LEU A 378 -1.30 22.56 31.96
N THR A 379 -1.50 23.42 32.96
CA THR A 379 -0.68 24.63 33.13
C THR A 379 0.75 24.29 33.57
N GLU A 380 0.92 23.29 34.44
CA GLU A 380 2.25 22.78 34.81
C GLU A 380 2.97 22.14 33.60
N TYR A 381 2.26 21.38 32.76
CA TYR A 381 2.83 20.74 31.57
C TYR A 381 3.30 21.76 30.51
N VAL A 382 2.54 22.85 30.32
CA VAL A 382 2.91 23.95 29.40
C VAL A 382 4.11 24.75 29.94
N SER A 383 4.27 24.88 31.26
CA SER A 383 5.44 25.54 31.86
C SER A 383 6.74 24.75 31.70
N CYS A 384 6.65 23.42 31.60
CA CYS A 384 7.78 22.52 31.40
C CYS A 384 8.27 22.44 29.93
N LEU A 385 7.53 23.03 28.98
CA LEU A 385 7.82 22.96 27.54
C LEU A 385 8.39 24.26 26.95
N GLN A 386 8.68 25.29 27.77
CA GLN A 386 9.42 26.46 27.30
C GLN A 386 10.94 26.19 27.31
N PRO A 387 11.66 26.30 26.17
CA PRO A 387 13.11 26.20 26.15
C PRO A 387 13.74 27.36 26.90
N ALA A 388 14.71 27.07 27.77
CA ALA A 388 15.61 28.06 28.34
C ALA A 388 16.42 28.74 27.22
N THR A 389 15.92 29.86 26.69
CA THR A 389 16.66 30.69 25.74
C THR A 389 17.74 31.48 26.49
N GLY A 390 18.95 30.91 26.49
CA GLY A 390 20.16 31.61 26.89
C GLY A 390 20.36 32.87 26.04
N ARG A 391 20.54 34.01 26.71
CA ARG A 391 20.96 35.28 26.12
C ARG A 391 22.32 35.13 25.45
N TRP A 392 22.38 35.28 24.14
CA TRP A 392 23.58 35.78 23.47
C TRP A 392 23.60 37.30 23.62
N ARG A 393 24.62 37.84 24.31
CA ARG A 393 24.98 39.26 24.23
C ARG A 393 26.28 39.38 23.46
N SER A 394 26.22 40.18 22.40
CA SER A 394 27.34 40.69 21.63
C SER A 394 28.27 41.55 22.49
N LYS A 395 29.58 41.33 22.32
CA LYS A 395 30.61 42.36 22.18
C LYS A 395 31.84 41.78 21.51
#